data_AF-A0A7X9EFZ1-F1
#
_entry.id   AF-A0A7X9EFZ1-F1
#
_cell.length_a   1.000
_cell.length_b   1.000
_cell.length_c   1.000
_cell.angle_alpha   90.00
_cell.angle_beta   90.00
_cell.angle_gamma   90.00
#
_symmetry.space_group_name_H-M   'P 1'
#
loop_
_entity.id
_entity.type
_entity.pdbx_description
1 polymer ?
#
loop_
_entity_poly.entity_id
_entity_poly.type
_entity_poly.pdbx_seq_one_letter_code
_entity_poly.pdbx_strand_id
1 'polypeptide(L)'
;MTGFFHLLFDLKHQSDFLSNYVPFSFYSKKALFLLSIVFVGFAASFLTALVYIYIFGFYGIFLSVFARMEPLNLFGENGFINSNIFVAVKYLIEKYFYIIIFSLVADLIFIFKVDPWSKIFLPFKSKEIVKIHLMTIMLPFVSLFFFIILKEKYHTPVIIVFLIIFYLTNFQSLKEKNINVPDTNSQY
;
A
#
# COMPACT_ATOMS: atom_id res chain seq x y z
N MET A 1 -0.02 -13.30 4.79
CA MET A 1 0.28 -14.52 5.57
C MET A 1 -0.04 -15.81 4.83
N THR A 2 -1.19 -15.95 4.17
CA THR A 2 -1.59 -17.16 3.43
C THR A 2 -0.61 -17.60 2.32
N GLY A 3 -0.02 -16.66 1.59
CA GLY A 3 0.98 -16.98 0.54
C GLY A 3 2.26 -17.62 1.05
N PHE A 4 2.73 -17.25 2.26
CA PHE A 4 3.94 -17.84 2.85
C PHE A 4 3.73 -19.30 3.24
N PHE A 5 2.56 -19.63 3.79
CA PHE A 5 2.19 -21.02 4.11
C PHE A 5 2.00 -21.88 2.86
N HIS A 6 1.41 -21.31 1.80
CA HIS A 6 1.27 -22.01 0.53
C HIS A 6 2.64 -22.29 -0.13
N LEU A 7 3.55 -21.31 -0.08
CA LEU A 7 4.92 -21.44 -0.57
C LEU A 7 5.72 -22.47 0.25
N LEU A 8 5.53 -22.52 1.57
CA LEU A 8 6.12 -23.56 2.44
C LEU A 8 5.60 -24.97 2.14
N PHE A 9 4.30 -25.12 1.85
CA PHE A 9 3.70 -26.39 1.47
C PHE A 9 4.13 -26.84 0.07
N ASP A 10 4.16 -25.93 -0.91
CA ASP A 10 4.66 -26.20 -2.27
C ASP A 10 6.15 -26.54 -2.26
N LEU A 11 6.97 -25.82 -1.50
CA LEU A 11 8.40 -26.11 -1.35
C LEU A 11 8.65 -27.47 -0.68
N LYS A 12 7.83 -27.86 0.29
CA LYS A 12 7.91 -29.20 0.88
C LYS A 12 7.64 -30.27 -0.18
N HIS A 13 6.66 -30.05 -1.06
CA HIS A 13 6.28 -31.00 -2.11
C HIS A 13 7.30 -31.03 -3.27
N GLN A 14 7.86 -29.87 -3.65
CA GLN A 14 8.88 -29.74 -4.69
C GLN A 14 10.30 -30.02 -4.19
N SER A 15 10.54 -30.14 -2.88
CA SER A 15 11.89 -30.42 -2.34
C SER A 15 12.47 -31.74 -2.84
N ASP A 16 11.62 -32.74 -3.12
CA ASP A 16 12.01 -34.03 -3.70
C ASP A 16 12.29 -33.94 -5.21
N PHE A 17 11.73 -32.94 -5.90
CA PHE A 17 11.99 -32.67 -7.32
C PHE A 17 13.26 -31.82 -7.50
N LEU A 18 13.43 -30.79 -6.66
CA LEU A 18 14.56 -29.87 -6.68
C LEU A 18 15.87 -30.54 -6.21
N SER A 19 15.81 -31.59 -5.38
CA SER A 19 17.01 -32.34 -4.98
C SER A 19 17.75 -33.03 -6.13
N ASN A 20 17.08 -33.26 -7.27
CA ASN A 20 17.69 -33.89 -8.44
C ASN A 20 18.34 -32.91 -9.43
N TYR A 21 18.05 -31.61 -9.35
CA TYR A 21 18.48 -30.63 -10.35
C TYR A 21 19.46 -29.58 -9.83
N VAL A 22 19.65 -29.46 -8.52
CA VAL A 22 20.55 -28.46 -7.94
C VAL A 22 21.68 -29.15 -7.18
N PRO A 23 22.96 -28.91 -7.50
CA PRO A 23 24.10 -29.59 -6.91
C PRO A 23 24.45 -29.05 -5.51
N PHE A 24 23.45 -28.69 -4.72
CA PHE A 24 23.62 -28.36 -3.30
C PHE A 24 23.67 -29.66 -2.47
N SER A 25 24.67 -30.49 -2.74
CA SER A 25 24.95 -31.73 -2.00
C SER A 25 25.52 -31.49 -0.59
N PHE A 26 25.59 -30.24 -0.12
CA PHE A 26 26.20 -29.90 1.17
C PHE A 26 25.24 -29.88 2.37
N TYR A 27 23.92 -29.95 2.17
CA TYR A 27 22.97 -30.00 3.29
C TYR A 27 22.26 -31.35 3.36
N SER A 28 22.97 -32.33 3.91
CA SER A 28 22.52 -33.71 4.15
C SER A 28 21.30 -33.86 5.08
N LYS A 29 20.72 -32.75 5.58
CA LYS A 29 19.52 -32.76 6.42
C LYS A 29 18.52 -31.76 5.85
N LYS A 30 17.42 -32.25 5.27
CA LYS A 30 16.24 -31.46 4.82
C LYS A 30 15.83 -30.38 5.82
N ALA A 31 16.01 -30.64 7.11
CA ALA A 31 15.77 -29.70 8.21
C ALA A 31 16.63 -28.42 8.13
N LEU A 32 17.92 -28.50 7.79
CA LEU A 32 18.80 -27.34 7.70
C LEU A 32 18.47 -26.45 6.48
N PHE A 33 18.06 -27.06 5.37
CA PHE A 33 17.58 -26.34 4.19
C PHE A 33 16.28 -25.56 4.50
N LEU A 34 15.32 -26.19 5.16
CA LEU A 34 14.09 -25.53 5.61
C LEU A 34 14.39 -24.41 6.62
N LEU A 35 15.29 -24.64 7.58
CA LEU A 35 15.71 -23.63 8.56
C LEU A 35 16.33 -22.41 7.87
N SER A 36 17.16 -22.62 6.85
CA SER A 36 17.76 -21.54 6.06
C SER A 36 16.70 -20.71 5.33
N ILE A 37 15.70 -21.35 4.72
CA ILE A 37 14.60 -20.63 4.03
C ILE A 37 13.80 -19.79 5.02
N VAL A 38 13.46 -20.36 6.18
CA VAL A 38 12.72 -19.64 7.23
C VAL A 38 13.54 -18.44 7.74
N PHE A 39 14.83 -18.63 7.97
CA PHE A 39 15.72 -17.56 8.44
C PHE A 39 15.83 -16.42 7.41
N VAL A 40 16.04 -16.75 6.14
CA VAL A 40 16.08 -15.75 5.05
C VAL A 40 14.74 -15.04 4.91
N GLY A 41 13.63 -15.75 4.99
CA GLY A 41 12.29 -15.15 4.93
C GLY A 41 12.02 -14.20 6.10
N PHE A 42 12.47 -14.56 7.31
CA PHE A 42 12.35 -13.71 8.49
C PHE A 42 13.22 -12.45 8.37
N ALA A 43 14.47 -12.60 7.92
CA ALA A 43 15.37 -11.48 7.68
C ALA A 43 14.81 -10.51 6.62
N ALA A 44 14.29 -11.02 5.50
CA ALA A 44 13.66 -10.21 4.47
C ALA A 44 12.40 -9.49 4.97
N SER A 45 11.58 -10.18 5.78
CA SER A 45 10.37 -9.58 6.38
C SER A 45 10.73 -8.49 7.38
N PHE A 46 11.74 -8.72 8.21
CA PHE A 46 12.23 -7.74 9.18
C PHE A 46 12.80 -6.50 8.48
N LEU A 47 13.64 -6.69 7.46
CA LEU A 47 14.16 -5.59 6.65
C LEU A 47 13.05 -4.79 5.99
N THR A 48 12.06 -5.48 5.42
CA THR A 48 10.87 -4.85 4.82
C THR A 48 10.12 -4.03 5.87
N ALA A 49 9.90 -4.58 7.07
CA ALA A 49 9.24 -3.87 8.17
C ALA A 49 10.01 -2.60 8.57
N LEU A 50 11.34 -2.63 8.62
CA LEU A 50 12.16 -1.43 8.90
C LEU A 50 11.98 -0.35 7.83
N VAL A 51 11.99 -0.73 6.55
CA VAL A 51 11.74 0.20 5.44
C VAL A 51 10.34 0.81 5.55
N TYR A 52 9.33 -0.02 5.84
CA TYR A 52 7.96 0.46 6.05
C TYR A 52 7.86 1.42 7.23
N ILE A 53 8.45 1.10 8.38
CA ILE A 53 8.47 1.98 9.56
C ILE A 53 9.12 3.32 9.22
N TYR A 54 10.23 3.32 8.48
CA TYR A 54 10.91 4.55 8.10
C TYR A 54 10.04 5.40 7.16
N ILE A 55 9.48 4.81 6.10
CA ILE A 55 8.62 5.51 5.14
C ILE A 55 7.36 6.04 5.83
N PHE A 56 6.66 5.19 6.60
CA PHE A 56 5.45 5.60 7.31
C PHE A 56 5.72 6.58 8.46
N GLY A 57 6.87 6.48 9.12
CA GLY A 57 7.30 7.43 10.13
C GLY A 57 7.53 8.82 9.54
N PHE A 58 8.28 8.89 8.43
CA PHE A 58 8.44 10.12 7.66
C PHE A 58 7.09 10.69 7.22
N TYR A 59 6.20 9.83 6.70
CA TYR A 59 4.88 10.23 6.25
C TYR A 59 3.99 10.75 7.38
N GLY A 60 4.02 10.08 8.54
CA GLY A 60 3.27 10.48 9.73
C GLY A 60 3.70 11.84 10.27
N ILE A 61 5.02 12.11 10.29
CA ILE A 61 5.57 13.41 10.70
C ILE A 61 5.17 14.51 9.70
N PHE A 62 5.21 14.22 8.40
CA PHE A 62 4.83 15.20 7.39
C PHE A 62 3.32 15.49 7.37
N LEU A 63 2.49 14.47 7.59
CA LEU A 63 1.05 14.66 7.71
C LEU A 63 0.68 15.43 8.98
N SER A 64 1.37 15.21 10.11
CA SER A 64 1.04 15.93 11.34
C SER A 64 1.20 17.44 11.18
N VAL A 65 2.22 17.90 10.45
CA VAL A 65 2.46 19.33 10.13
C VAL A 65 1.26 19.99 9.43
N PHE A 66 0.49 19.24 8.63
CA PHE A 66 -0.67 19.77 7.89
C PHE A 66 -2.02 19.36 8.48
N ALA A 67 -2.03 18.51 9.51
CA ALA A 67 -3.24 17.91 10.07
C ALA A 67 -3.68 18.62 11.35
N ARG A 68 -3.82 19.95 11.33
CA ARG A 68 -4.53 20.65 12.41
C ARG A 68 -5.95 20.09 12.46
N MET A 69 -6.23 19.28 13.48
CA MET A 69 -7.45 18.49 13.57
C MET A 69 -8.25 18.97 14.77
N GLU A 70 -9.54 19.19 14.59
CA GLU A 70 -10.41 19.53 15.71
C GLU A 70 -10.93 18.26 16.42
N PRO A 71 -10.97 18.24 17.76
CA PRO A 71 -10.78 19.40 18.65
C PRO A 71 -9.32 19.55 19.13
N LEU A 72 -8.90 20.80 19.33
CA LEU A 72 -7.51 21.16 19.67
C LEU A 72 -7.03 20.64 21.04
N ASN A 73 -7.97 20.33 21.92
CA ASN A 73 -7.68 19.70 23.21
C ASN A 73 -7.24 18.22 23.06
N LEU A 74 -7.60 17.57 21.95
CA LEU A 74 -7.22 16.19 21.66
C LEU A 74 -6.06 16.10 20.67
N PHE A 75 -6.06 16.95 19.64
CA PHE A 75 -5.07 17.00 18.59
C PHE A 75 -4.53 18.45 18.52
N GLY A 76 -3.32 18.68 19.01
CA GLY A 76 -2.73 20.01 19.11
C GLY A 76 -2.67 20.75 17.76
N GLU A 77 -2.31 22.02 17.79
CA GLU A 77 -2.30 22.85 16.57
C GLU A 77 -1.32 22.35 15.49
N ASN A 78 -0.36 21.54 15.90
CA ASN A 78 0.64 20.86 15.10
C ASN A 78 0.23 19.44 14.66
N GLY A 79 -1.06 19.08 14.82
CA GLY A 79 -1.62 17.79 14.44
C GLY A 79 -1.17 16.60 15.29
N PHE A 80 -0.38 16.83 16.33
CA PHE A 80 0.02 15.78 17.27
C PHE A 80 -1.07 15.52 18.31
N ILE A 81 -1.19 14.27 18.75
CA ILE A 81 -2.12 13.90 19.81
C ILE A 81 -1.63 14.54 21.11
N ASN A 82 -2.39 15.50 21.63
CA ASN A 82 -2.06 16.26 22.85
C ASN A 82 -2.74 15.67 24.10
N SER A 83 -3.42 14.54 23.92
CA SER A 83 -4.20 13.82 24.92
C SER A 83 -3.72 12.38 25.04
N ASN A 84 -4.34 11.60 25.93
CA ASN A 84 -4.10 10.16 25.96
C ASN A 84 -4.54 9.54 24.62
N ILE A 85 -3.67 8.74 24.01
CA ILE A 85 -3.92 8.09 22.71
C ILE A 85 -5.24 7.30 22.68
N PHE A 86 -5.64 6.69 23.80
CA PHE A 86 -6.90 5.96 23.88
C PHE A 86 -8.13 6.87 23.79
N VAL A 87 -8.04 8.10 24.32
CA VAL A 87 -9.13 9.09 24.24
C VAL A 87 -9.26 9.64 22.83
N ALA A 88 -8.13 9.95 22.19
CA ALA A 88 -8.08 10.39 20.80
C ALA A 88 -8.61 9.31 19.84
N VAL A 89 -8.20 8.05 20.03
CA VAL A 89 -8.69 6.91 19.25
C VAL A 89 -10.18 6.69 19.45
N LYS A 90 -10.67 6.75 20.69
CA LYS A 90 -12.11 6.62 20.99
C LYS A 90 -12.91 7.69 20.24
N TYR A 91 -12.49 8.95 20.30
CA TYR A 91 -13.14 10.04 19.58
C TYR A 91 -13.17 9.81 18.06
N LEU A 92 -12.06 9.36 17.47
CA LEU A 92 -11.99 9.05 16.04
C LEU A 92 -12.92 7.89 15.65
N ILE A 93 -12.96 6.83 16.46
CA ILE A 93 -13.87 5.70 16.24
C ILE A 93 -15.32 6.16 16.29
N GLU A 94 -15.71 6.94 17.30
CA GLU A 94 -17.08 7.43 17.44
C GLU A 94 -17.47 8.36 16.29
N LYS A 95 -16.58 9.28 15.89
CA LYS A 95 -16.86 10.26 14.83
C LYS A 95 -16.89 9.65 13.43
N TYR A 96 -16.05 8.65 13.16
CA TYR A 96 -15.88 8.06 11.82
C TYR A 96 -16.32 6.60 11.74
N PHE A 97 -17.12 6.14 12.70
CA PHE A 97 -17.57 4.75 12.84
C PHE A 97 -18.07 4.13 11.53
N TYR A 98 -18.96 4.83 10.84
CA TYR A 98 -19.54 4.34 9.59
C TYR A 98 -18.49 4.15 8.49
N ILE A 99 -17.54 5.09 8.36
CA ILE A 99 -16.46 5.00 7.37
C ILE A 99 -15.57 3.78 7.66
N ILE A 100 -15.25 3.57 8.94
CA ILE A 100 -14.46 2.41 9.39
C ILE A 100 -15.19 1.11 9.01
N ILE A 101 -16.48 1.00 9.30
CA ILE A 101 -17.28 -0.18 8.94
C ILE A 101 -17.32 -0.38 7.43
N PHE A 102 -17.64 0.66 6.65
CA PHE A 102 -17.72 0.54 5.19
C PHE A 102 -16.38 0.12 4.59
N SER A 103 -15.27 0.67 5.09
CA SER A 103 -13.92 0.26 4.67
C SER A 103 -13.67 -1.22 4.97
N LEU A 104 -14.01 -1.68 6.17
CA LEU A 104 -13.82 -3.08 6.56
C LEU A 104 -14.67 -4.04 5.72
N VAL A 105 -15.94 -3.68 5.45
CA VAL A 105 -16.84 -4.48 4.63
C VAL A 105 -16.35 -4.54 3.17
N ALA A 106 -15.90 -3.41 2.62
CA ALA A 106 -15.35 -3.36 1.27
C ALA A 106 -14.11 -4.26 1.13
N ASP A 107 -13.19 -4.20 2.10
CA ASP A 107 -12.01 -5.06 2.13
C ASP A 107 -12.37 -6.54 2.29
N LEU A 108 -13.35 -6.87 3.13
CA LEU A 108 -13.85 -8.25 3.29
C LEU A 108 -14.37 -8.82 1.97
N ILE A 109 -15.19 -8.05 1.24
CA ILE A 109 -15.72 -8.47 -0.07
C ILE A 109 -14.57 -8.68 -1.07
N PHE A 110 -13.54 -7.85 -1.02
CA PHE A 110 -12.36 -7.97 -1.87
C PHE A 110 -11.47 -9.17 -1.50
N ILE A 111 -11.35 -9.47 -0.20
CA ILE A 111 -10.57 -10.60 0.30
C ILE A 111 -11.17 -11.94 -0.17
N PHE A 112 -12.49 -12.07 -0.18
CA PHE A 112 -13.19 -13.33 -0.50
C PHE A 112 -13.33 -13.63 -2.00
N LYS A 113 -13.19 -12.64 -2.90
CA LYS A 113 -13.44 -12.83 -4.33
C LYS A 113 -12.22 -13.19 -5.20
N VAL A 114 -11.00 -13.00 -4.70
CA VAL A 114 -9.80 -12.98 -5.56
C VAL A 114 -8.72 -13.95 -5.08
N ASP A 115 -8.22 -14.74 -6.03
CA ASP A 115 -7.20 -15.77 -5.85
C ASP A 115 -5.92 -15.22 -5.15
N PRO A 116 -5.39 -15.84 -4.08
CA PRO A 116 -4.36 -15.26 -3.21
C PRO A 116 -3.05 -14.91 -3.93
N TRP A 117 -2.73 -15.65 -4.99
CA TRP A 117 -1.50 -15.45 -5.78
C TRP A 117 -1.60 -14.24 -6.71
N SER A 118 -2.80 -13.94 -7.22
CA SER A 118 -3.02 -12.72 -8.01
C SER A 118 -2.90 -11.44 -7.17
N LYS A 119 -3.09 -11.52 -5.84
CA LYS A 119 -2.97 -10.38 -4.90
C LYS A 119 -1.55 -9.84 -4.77
N ILE A 120 -0.54 -10.69 -4.94
CA ILE A 120 0.87 -10.28 -4.83
C ILE A 120 1.27 -9.40 -6.02
N PHE A 121 0.73 -9.68 -7.21
CA PHE A 121 1.01 -8.90 -8.43
C PHE A 121 -0.05 -7.85 -8.75
N LEU A 122 -1.19 -7.86 -8.07
CA LEU A 122 -2.26 -6.85 -8.18
C LEU A 122 -1.77 -5.39 -8.04
N PRO A 123 -0.91 -5.01 -7.08
CA PRO A 123 -0.39 -3.64 -7.00
C PRO A 123 0.50 -3.25 -8.20
N PHE A 124 1.08 -4.22 -8.90
CA PHE A 124 1.88 -3.98 -10.11
C PHE A 124 1.05 -4.05 -11.40
N LYS A 125 -0.04 -4.83 -11.41
CA LYS A 125 -1.00 -4.91 -12.54
C LYS A 125 -1.93 -3.70 -12.60
N SER A 126 -2.32 -3.17 -11.44
CA SER A 126 -3.15 -1.97 -11.35
C SER A 126 -2.25 -0.75 -11.24
N LYS A 127 -2.01 -0.07 -12.39
CA LYS A 127 -1.34 1.25 -12.44
C LYS A 127 -1.96 2.24 -11.43
N GLU A 128 -3.20 2.02 -10.99
CA GLU A 128 -3.95 2.82 -10.02
C GLU A 128 -3.37 2.81 -8.59
N ILE A 129 -2.92 1.66 -8.07
CA ILE A 129 -2.38 1.60 -6.69
C ILE A 129 -1.07 2.39 -6.61
N VAL A 130 -0.23 2.27 -7.63
CA VAL A 130 1.01 3.06 -7.75
C VAL A 130 0.70 4.55 -7.87
N LYS A 131 -0.35 4.94 -8.60
CA LYS A 131 -0.79 6.35 -8.69
C LYS A 131 -1.19 6.91 -7.34
N ILE A 132 -2.00 6.18 -6.57
CA ILE A 132 -2.43 6.61 -5.25
C ILE A 132 -1.20 6.81 -4.36
N HIS A 133 -0.28 5.83 -4.32
CA HIS A 133 0.95 5.96 -3.53
C HIS A 133 1.83 7.13 -3.98
N LEU A 134 1.96 7.36 -5.29
CA LEU A 134 2.72 8.50 -5.81
C LEU A 134 2.07 9.83 -5.44
N MET A 135 0.74 9.94 -5.54
CA MET A 135 -0.01 11.14 -5.14
C MET A 135 0.11 11.39 -3.63
N THR A 136 -0.01 10.34 -2.84
CA THR A 136 0.23 10.34 -1.40
C THR A 136 1.65 10.87 -1.12
N ILE A 137 2.69 10.32 -1.75
CA ILE A 137 4.07 10.81 -1.59
C ILE A 137 4.23 12.27 -2.00
N MET A 138 3.61 12.69 -3.11
CA MET A 138 3.70 14.08 -3.59
C MET A 138 2.94 15.09 -2.73
N LEU A 139 1.88 14.65 -2.03
CA LEU A 139 0.97 15.51 -1.26
C LEU A 139 1.71 16.49 -0.33
N PRO A 140 2.58 16.04 0.60
CA PRO A 140 3.27 16.95 1.50
C PRO A 140 4.13 17.98 0.77
N PHE A 141 4.78 17.62 -0.34
CA PHE A 141 5.66 18.53 -1.09
C PHE A 141 4.86 19.59 -1.85
N VAL A 142 3.78 19.17 -2.52
CA VAL A 142 2.89 20.08 -3.25
C VAL A 142 2.17 20.99 -2.26
N SER A 143 1.69 20.45 -1.14
CA SER A 143 1.10 21.24 -0.05
C SER A 143 2.07 22.28 0.50
N LEU A 144 3.32 21.89 0.77
CA LEU A 144 4.34 22.81 1.29
C LEU A 144 4.70 23.90 0.27
N PHE A 145 4.83 23.53 -1.01
CA PHE A 145 5.11 24.48 -2.09
C PHE A 145 4.02 25.56 -2.19
N PHE A 146 2.74 25.15 -2.23
CA PHE A 146 1.63 26.11 -2.27
C PHE A 146 1.46 26.86 -0.95
N PHE A 147 1.78 26.26 0.19
CA PHE A 147 1.77 26.95 1.48
C PHE A 147 2.80 28.08 1.52
N ILE A 148 4.01 27.88 0.99
CA ILE A 148 5.03 28.95 0.94
C ILE A 148 4.55 30.15 0.12
N ILE A 149 3.84 29.91 -0.99
CA ILE A 149 3.42 30.98 -1.91
C ILE A 149 2.10 31.63 -1.46
N LEU A 150 1.12 30.83 -1.05
CA LEU A 150 -0.28 31.24 -0.86
C LEU A 150 -0.73 31.18 0.60
N LYS A 151 0.15 30.74 1.51
CA LYS A 151 -0.09 30.62 2.96
C LYS A 151 -1.40 29.89 3.23
N GLU A 152 -2.34 30.52 3.93
CA GLU A 152 -3.61 29.92 4.39
C GLU A 152 -4.54 29.47 3.27
N LYS A 153 -4.34 29.95 2.02
CA LYS A 153 -5.17 29.58 0.87
C LYS A 153 -4.61 28.41 0.05
N TYR A 154 -3.62 27.68 0.58
CA TYR A 154 -2.94 26.60 -0.13
C TYR A 154 -3.80 25.38 -0.43
N HIS A 155 -4.90 25.14 0.31
CA HIS A 155 -5.73 23.95 0.15
C HIS A 155 -6.35 23.84 -1.26
N THR A 156 -6.98 24.90 -1.74
CA THR A 156 -7.66 24.93 -3.05
C THR A 156 -6.74 24.60 -4.23
N PRO A 157 -5.57 25.25 -4.41
CA PRO A 157 -4.67 24.96 -5.52
C PRO A 157 -4.05 23.57 -5.42
N VAL A 158 -3.76 23.07 -4.21
CA VAL A 158 -3.29 21.69 -4.00
C VAL A 158 -4.32 20.69 -4.52
N ILE A 159 -5.60 20.86 -4.16
CA ILE A 159 -6.69 19.99 -4.62
C ILE A 159 -6.78 20.03 -6.15
N ILE A 160 -6.76 21.21 -6.76
CA ILE A 160 -6.83 21.36 -8.23
C ILE A 160 -5.65 20.64 -8.90
N VAL A 161 -4.43 20.80 -8.40
CA VAL A 161 -3.24 20.14 -8.96
C VAL A 161 -3.35 18.62 -8.87
N PHE A 162 -3.76 18.08 -7.71
CA PHE A 162 -3.95 16.63 -7.58
C PHE A 162 -5.08 16.11 -8.48
N LEU A 163 -6.14 16.88 -8.68
CA LEU A 163 -7.24 16.51 -9.56
C LEU A 163 -6.80 16.48 -11.03
N ILE A 164 -5.98 17.45 -11.45
CA ILE A 164 -5.35 17.49 -12.77
C ILE A 164 -4.42 16.30 -12.97
N ILE A 165 -3.52 16.03 -12.01
CA ILE A 165 -2.58 14.90 -12.07
C ILE A 165 -3.36 13.58 -12.18
N PHE A 166 -4.39 13.39 -11.34
CA PHE A 166 -5.24 12.21 -11.37
C PHE A 166 -5.92 12.02 -12.73
N TYR A 167 -6.51 13.09 -13.28
CA TYR A 167 -7.19 13.07 -14.57
C TYR A 167 -6.22 12.79 -15.73
N LEU A 168 -5.08 13.49 -15.80
CA LEU A 168 -4.07 13.31 -16.85
C LEU A 168 -3.55 11.87 -16.88
N THR A 169 -3.32 11.31 -15.69
CA THR A 169 -2.78 9.95 -15.57
C THR A 169 -3.85 8.90 -15.88
N ASN A 170 -5.15 9.20 -15.74
CA ASN A 170 -6.22 8.29 -16.13
C ASN A 170 -6.48 8.30 -17.65
N PHE A 171 -6.30 9.45 -18.31
CA PHE A 171 -6.48 9.59 -19.75
C PHE A 171 -5.57 8.66 -20.58
N GLN A 172 -4.33 8.44 -20.13
CA GLN A 172 -3.40 7.52 -20.81
C GLN A 172 -3.86 6.05 -20.77
N SER A 173 -4.52 5.63 -19.69
CA SER A 173 -5.05 4.27 -19.52
C SER A 173 -6.22 3.99 -20.48
N LEU A 174 -7.11 4.98 -20.67
CA LEU A 174 -8.26 4.87 -21.58
C LEU A 174 -7.82 4.84 -23.06
N LYS A 175 -6.78 5.60 -23.42
CA LYS A 175 -6.23 5.60 -24.78
C LYS A 175 -5.59 4.25 -25.13
N GLU A 176 -4.88 3.62 -24.19
CA GLU A 176 -4.24 2.31 -24.37
C GLU A 176 -5.28 1.17 -24.54
N LYS A 177 -6.44 1.28 -23.89
CA LYS A 177 -7.54 0.31 -23.99
C LYS A 177 -8.33 0.43 -25.30
N ASN A 178 -8.46 1.64 -25.86
CA ASN A 178 -9.16 1.88 -27.14
C ASN A 178 -8.30 1.56 -28.39
N ILE A 179 -6.97 1.48 -28.27
CA ILE A 179 -6.09 1.12 -29.40
C ILE A 179 -5.99 -0.41 -29.58
N ASN A 180 -6.28 -1.19 -28.54
CA ASN A 180 -6.16 -2.66 -28.55
C ASN A 180 -7.49 -3.39 -28.79
N VAL A 181 -8.53 -2.72 -29.28
CA VAL A 181 -9.72 -3.40 -29.82
C VAL A 181 -9.39 -3.78 -31.26
N PRO A 182 -9.14 -5.07 -31.59
CA PRO A 182 -8.98 -5.46 -32.98
C PRO A 182 -10.31 -5.21 -33.69
N ASP A 183 -10.22 -4.59 -34.86
CA ASP A 183 -11.33 -4.25 -35.72
C ASP A 183 -12.01 -5.55 -36.21
N THR A 184 -12.96 -6.09 -35.44
CA THR A 184 -13.71 -7.30 -35.80
C THR A 184 -14.87 -7.02 -36.74
N ASN A 185 -14.74 -6.03 -37.63
CA ASN A 185 -15.78 -5.65 -38.60
C ASN A 185 -15.29 -5.65 -40.05
N SER A 186 -14.52 -6.66 -40.47
CA SER A 186 -14.18 -6.87 -41.89
C SER A 186 -14.35 -8.31 -42.38
N GLN A 187 -15.32 -9.06 -41.84
CA GLN A 187 -15.76 -10.33 -42.45
C GLN A 187 -17.28 -10.48 -42.34
N TYR A 188 -17.98 -9.79 -43.24
CA TYR A 188 -19.25 -10.25 -43.82
C TYR A 188 -19.21 -9.95 -45.31
#